data_AF-A0A8H3GBG6-F1
#
_entry.id   AF-A0A8H3GBG6-F1
#
_cell.length_a   1.000
_cell.length_b   1.000
_cell.length_c   1.000
_cell.angle_alpha   90.00
_cell.angle_beta   90.00
_cell.angle_gamma   90.00
#
_symmetry.space_group_name_H-M   'P 1'
#
loop_
_entity.id
_entity.type
_entity.pdbx_description
1 polymer ?
#
loop_
_entity_poly.entity_id
_entity_poly.type
_entity_poly.pdbx_seq_one_letter_code
_entity_poly.pdbx_strand_id
1 'polypeptide(L)'
;MPCPGIVIKVAQKVQIANYVLSMSHHLCTGWTTALIHGNRVALTSDRQEETVPSISKQIRALIVATPTLWAHPLLLPNILLKNYMNRAEVFAWTLDDQVVGLEDSIGVTFSGRLRRDVSTAPQNIELPNRSDMRKLTMRTHTVLTEIIFFSRVVTFNRDCAAYLLKTGDEMSHRIPPQRRASLFHASRELQGTAKYMEFSSTSMQGLASNLKERVLSQIQVLYSISAQTDNRLSARIAVSSGRDSTAMKTLAFITAFFLPGTYIATLFSMGMFEWQASLSSPSSSTTSSSSVLSSKFWIYWATTIPLTIAVIVSWRLWWVREDQAYTAQLAGEMDGMVAKDDGPNYMLHERDLAWLRRDTSH
;
A
#
# COMPACT_ATOMS: atom_id res chain seq x y z
N MET A 1 -55.62 -4.52 -26.02
CA MET A 1 -54.55 -5.49 -25.66
C MET A 1 -53.48 -4.76 -24.85
N PRO A 2 -52.87 -5.39 -23.83
CA PRO A 2 -51.84 -4.75 -23.02
C PRO A 2 -50.61 -4.44 -23.88
N CYS A 3 -50.11 -3.21 -23.79
CA CYS A 3 -48.91 -2.75 -24.47
C CYS A 3 -47.73 -2.98 -23.52
N PRO A 4 -46.81 -3.93 -23.80
CA PRO A 4 -45.67 -4.15 -22.93
C PRO A 4 -44.81 -2.89 -22.83
N GLY A 5 -44.50 -2.51 -21.58
CA GLY A 5 -43.56 -1.45 -21.26
C GLY A 5 -42.19 -2.03 -20.89
N ILE A 6 -41.12 -1.36 -21.31
CA ILE A 6 -39.74 -1.66 -20.91
C ILE A 6 -39.13 -0.40 -20.32
N VAL A 7 -38.52 -0.52 -19.15
CA VAL A 7 -37.75 0.56 -18.51
C VAL A 7 -36.35 0.06 -18.22
N ILE A 8 -35.34 0.77 -18.73
CA ILE A 8 -33.93 0.45 -18.53
C ILE A 8 -33.22 1.70 -18.01
N LYS A 9 -32.67 1.61 -16.80
CA LYS A 9 -31.78 2.62 -16.23
C LYS A 9 -30.36 2.06 -16.23
N VAL A 10 -29.48 2.64 -17.04
CA VAL A 10 -28.08 2.19 -17.08
C VAL A 10 -27.36 2.55 -15.78
N ALA A 11 -26.34 1.77 -15.41
CA ALA A 11 -25.49 2.09 -14.28
C ALA A 11 -24.79 3.44 -14.50
N GLN A 12 -24.89 4.34 -13.53
CA GLN A 12 -24.52 5.74 -13.74
C GLN A 12 -23.01 5.94 -13.54
N LYS A 13 -22.30 6.26 -14.63
CA LYS A 13 -20.93 6.80 -14.57
C LYS A 13 -20.75 7.87 -15.62
N VAL A 14 -20.29 9.03 -15.19
CA VAL A 14 -20.16 10.22 -16.05
C VAL A 14 -19.32 9.93 -17.29
N GLN A 15 -18.22 9.18 -17.14
CA GLN A 15 -17.36 8.82 -18.27
C GLN A 15 -18.02 7.83 -19.27
N ILE A 16 -19.01 7.03 -18.83
CA ILE A 16 -19.59 5.95 -19.64
C ILE A 16 -20.98 6.30 -20.15
N ALA A 17 -21.93 6.62 -19.28
CA ALA A 17 -23.25 7.18 -19.62
C ALA A 17 -24.07 7.45 -18.36
N ASN A 18 -25.08 8.30 -18.53
CA ASN A 18 -26.16 8.47 -17.55
C ASN A 18 -27.47 8.72 -18.30
N TYR A 19 -28.11 7.65 -18.77
CA TYR A 19 -29.39 7.74 -19.45
C TYR A 19 -30.35 6.61 -19.09
N VAL A 20 -31.63 6.89 -19.27
CA VAL A 20 -32.75 6.01 -18.97
C VAL A 20 -33.63 5.92 -20.21
N LEU A 21 -34.05 4.69 -20.52
CA LEU A 21 -35.09 4.39 -21.49
C LEU A 21 -36.37 4.05 -20.76
N SER A 22 -37.47 4.69 -21.14
CA SER A 22 -38.81 4.25 -20.82
C SER A 22 -39.58 4.11 -22.13
N MET A 23 -40.12 2.94 -22.43
CA MET A 23 -40.84 2.71 -23.67
C MET A 23 -42.08 1.85 -23.49
N SER A 24 -43.03 2.02 -24.38
CA SER A 24 -44.23 1.19 -24.54
C SER A 24 -44.35 0.77 -26.01
N HIS A 25 -44.65 -0.51 -26.25
CA HIS A 25 -44.79 -1.05 -27.59
C HIS A 25 -46.19 -1.61 -27.83
N HIS A 26 -46.80 -1.19 -28.93
CA HIS A 26 -48.09 -1.72 -29.38
C HIS A 26 -47.88 -2.97 -30.25
N LEU A 27 -48.13 -4.16 -29.69
CA LEU A 27 -47.89 -5.45 -30.37
C LEU A 27 -48.70 -5.64 -31.67
N CYS A 28 -49.88 -5.03 -31.78
CA CYS A 28 -50.72 -5.13 -32.97
C CYS A 28 -50.27 -4.21 -34.09
N THR A 29 -49.94 -2.96 -33.77
CA THR A 29 -49.66 -1.92 -34.77
C THR A 29 -48.17 -1.80 -35.08
N GLY A 30 -47.31 -2.26 -34.17
CA GLY A 30 -45.84 -2.15 -34.31
C GLY A 30 -45.26 -0.81 -33.91
N TRP A 31 -46.08 0.08 -33.38
CA TRP A 31 -45.64 1.39 -32.94
C TRP A 31 -44.96 1.29 -31.59
N THR A 32 -43.76 1.89 -31.51
CA THR A 32 -42.99 2.03 -30.27
C THR A 32 -42.97 3.49 -29.88
N THR A 33 -43.47 3.79 -28.68
CA THR A 33 -43.33 5.12 -28.08
C THR A 33 -42.27 5.02 -27.00
N ALA A 34 -41.21 5.81 -27.12
CA ALA A 34 -40.08 5.77 -26.19
C ALA A 34 -39.64 7.17 -25.78
N LEU A 35 -39.31 7.31 -24.50
CA LEU A 35 -38.67 8.47 -23.90
C LEU A 35 -37.26 8.07 -23.46
N ILE A 36 -36.26 8.75 -23.99
CA ILE A 36 -34.86 8.60 -23.57
C ILE A 36 -34.46 9.91 -22.89
N HIS A 37 -34.12 9.85 -21.61
CA HIS A 37 -33.68 11.03 -20.86
C HIS A 37 -32.35 10.74 -20.18
N GLY A 38 -31.52 11.78 -20.02
CA GLY A 38 -30.19 11.60 -19.46
C GLY A 38 -29.23 12.73 -19.80
N ASN A 39 -28.05 12.70 -19.17
CA ASN A 39 -27.03 13.70 -19.43
C ASN A 39 -26.51 13.58 -20.87
N ARG A 40 -26.47 14.70 -21.60
CA ARG A 40 -26.00 14.79 -23.01
C ARG A 40 -26.74 13.90 -24.02
N VAL A 41 -27.91 13.36 -23.67
CA VAL A 41 -28.78 12.61 -24.59
C VAL A 41 -29.51 13.54 -25.55
N ALA A 42 -29.90 14.74 -25.08
CA ALA A 42 -30.64 15.73 -25.86
C ALA A 42 -29.77 16.87 -26.40
N LEU A 43 -28.55 17.03 -25.88
CA LEU A 43 -27.64 18.09 -26.29
C LEU A 43 -26.93 17.68 -27.60
N THR A 44 -27.04 18.52 -28.62
CA THR A 44 -26.35 18.38 -29.92
C THR A 44 -25.03 19.15 -29.98
N SER A 45 -24.76 19.98 -28.97
CA SER A 45 -23.52 20.76 -28.89
C SER A 45 -22.35 19.85 -28.53
N ASP A 46 -21.46 19.60 -29.49
CA ASP A 46 -20.12 19.11 -29.19
C ASP A 46 -19.40 20.25 -28.45
N ARG A 47 -19.02 20.02 -27.19
CA ARG A 47 -17.88 20.75 -26.65
C ARG A 47 -16.63 20.11 -27.23
N GLN A 48 -15.72 20.92 -27.75
CA GLN A 48 -14.56 20.58 -28.58
C GLN A 48 -13.53 19.58 -28.00
N GLU A 49 -13.76 18.97 -26.84
CA GLU A 49 -12.74 18.22 -26.08
C GLU A 49 -13.08 16.73 -25.83
N GLU A 50 -14.18 16.20 -26.40
CA GLU A 50 -14.50 14.78 -26.20
C GLU A 50 -13.92 13.90 -27.30
N THR A 51 -13.08 12.94 -26.92
CA THR A 51 -12.53 11.87 -27.78
C THR A 51 -13.61 10.91 -28.30
N VAL A 52 -14.82 10.96 -27.73
CA VAL A 52 -15.96 10.10 -28.08
C VAL A 52 -17.08 10.97 -28.67
N PRO A 53 -17.66 10.64 -29.83
CA PRO A 53 -18.78 11.39 -30.41
C PRO A 53 -19.94 11.52 -29.43
N SER A 54 -20.69 12.63 -29.49
CA SER A 54 -21.85 12.85 -28.60
C SER A 54 -22.82 11.66 -28.60
N ILE A 55 -23.31 11.31 -27.40
CA ILE A 55 -24.23 10.18 -27.14
C ILE A 55 -25.45 10.25 -28.08
N SER A 56 -25.97 11.46 -28.25
CA SER A 56 -27.13 11.75 -29.10
C SER A 56 -26.89 11.41 -30.57
N LYS A 57 -25.72 11.76 -31.13
CA LYS A 57 -25.35 11.44 -32.52
C LYS A 57 -25.21 9.92 -32.72
N GLN A 58 -24.56 9.22 -31.80
CA GLN A 58 -24.36 7.77 -31.93
C GLN A 58 -25.68 6.99 -31.89
N ILE A 59 -26.57 7.30 -30.93
CA ILE A 59 -27.88 6.63 -30.83
C ILE A 59 -28.72 6.92 -32.07
N ARG A 60 -28.77 8.18 -32.54
CA ARG A 60 -29.51 8.56 -33.75
C ARG A 60 -28.98 7.84 -34.98
N ALA A 61 -27.66 7.77 -35.15
CA ALA A 61 -27.03 7.07 -36.27
C ALA A 61 -27.41 5.58 -36.28
N LEU A 62 -27.41 4.90 -35.12
CA LEU A 62 -27.81 3.50 -35.01
C LEU A 62 -29.30 3.27 -35.34
N ILE A 63 -30.18 4.19 -34.94
CA ILE A 63 -31.62 4.11 -35.27
C ILE A 63 -31.81 4.30 -36.79
N VAL A 64 -31.19 5.32 -37.37
CA VAL A 64 -31.32 5.61 -38.82
C VAL A 64 -30.73 4.49 -39.68
N ALA A 65 -29.68 3.81 -39.22
CA ALA A 65 -29.05 2.72 -39.93
C ALA A 65 -29.89 1.42 -40.02
N THR A 66 -30.96 1.27 -39.22
CA THR A 66 -31.69 0.00 -39.06
C THR A 66 -33.20 0.11 -39.32
N PRO A 67 -33.65 0.64 -40.47
CA PRO A 67 -35.08 0.87 -40.75
C PRO A 67 -35.92 -0.41 -40.75
N THR A 68 -35.34 -1.55 -41.16
CA THR A 68 -35.99 -2.86 -41.19
C THR A 68 -36.37 -3.38 -39.79
N LEU A 69 -35.74 -2.85 -38.74
CA LEU A 69 -35.95 -3.30 -37.36
C LEU A 69 -36.90 -2.41 -36.55
N TRP A 70 -37.35 -1.26 -37.10
CA TRP A 70 -38.10 -0.23 -36.37
C TRP A 70 -39.40 -0.73 -35.74
N ALA A 71 -40.04 -1.71 -36.39
CA ALA A 71 -41.30 -2.28 -35.93
C ALA A 71 -41.14 -3.32 -34.80
N HIS A 72 -39.91 -3.61 -34.37
CA HIS A 72 -39.59 -4.61 -33.35
C HIS A 72 -39.44 -3.97 -31.95
N PRO A 73 -40.08 -4.53 -30.90
CA PRO A 73 -40.07 -3.94 -29.55
C PRO A 73 -38.67 -3.84 -28.92
N LEU A 74 -37.77 -4.77 -29.26
CA LEU A 74 -36.43 -4.83 -28.68
C LEU A 74 -35.37 -4.01 -29.43
N LEU A 75 -35.73 -3.25 -30.47
CA LEU A 75 -34.75 -2.44 -31.21
C LEU A 75 -34.07 -1.41 -30.30
N LEU A 76 -34.86 -0.52 -29.68
CA LEU A 76 -34.32 0.58 -28.87
C LEU A 76 -33.52 0.08 -27.65
N PRO A 77 -33.98 -0.93 -26.89
CA PRO A 77 -33.16 -1.52 -25.83
C PRO A 77 -31.81 -2.07 -26.31
N ASN A 78 -31.77 -2.75 -27.46
CA ASN A 78 -30.53 -3.28 -28.02
C ASN A 78 -29.59 -2.15 -28.46
N ILE A 79 -30.10 -1.11 -29.13
CA ILE A 79 -29.30 0.04 -29.55
C ILE A 79 -28.67 0.74 -28.35
N LEU A 80 -29.45 0.97 -27.29
CA LEU A 80 -28.96 1.66 -26.11
C LEU A 80 -27.94 0.84 -25.32
N LEU A 81 -28.15 -0.47 -25.20
CA LEU A 81 -27.17 -1.36 -24.57
C LEU A 81 -25.90 -1.43 -25.41
N LYS A 82 -26.01 -1.54 -26.74
CA LYS A 82 -24.85 -1.55 -27.64
C LYS A 82 -24.04 -0.25 -27.54
N ASN A 83 -24.72 0.90 -27.51
CA ASN A 83 -24.07 2.19 -27.31
C ASN A 83 -23.33 2.22 -25.95
N TYR A 84 -24.02 1.80 -24.88
CA TYR A 84 -23.46 1.78 -23.53
C TYR A 84 -22.23 0.87 -23.43
N MET A 85 -22.30 -0.32 -24.03
CA MET A 85 -21.19 -1.27 -24.08
C MET A 85 -19.99 -0.74 -24.86
N ASN A 86 -20.19 -0.14 -26.03
CA ASN A 86 -19.09 0.44 -26.80
C ASN A 86 -18.37 1.54 -25.99
N ARG A 87 -19.12 2.37 -25.23
CA ARG A 87 -18.51 3.37 -24.34
C ARG A 87 -17.79 2.74 -23.15
N ALA A 88 -18.32 1.65 -22.59
CA ALA A 88 -17.66 0.89 -21.54
C ALA A 88 -16.34 0.27 -22.04
N GLU A 89 -16.30 -0.22 -23.27
CA GLU A 89 -15.09 -0.76 -23.91
C GLU A 89 -14.02 0.32 -24.07
N VAL A 90 -14.37 1.52 -24.57
CA VAL A 90 -13.45 2.67 -24.63
C VAL A 90 -12.91 3.04 -23.24
N PHE A 91 -13.76 3.02 -22.22
CA PHE A 91 -13.34 3.27 -20.84
C PHE A 91 -12.39 2.18 -20.30
N ALA A 92 -12.56 0.94 -20.73
CA ALA A 92 -11.67 -0.17 -20.36
C ALA A 92 -10.22 0.06 -20.81
N TRP A 93 -10.03 0.58 -22.03
CA TRP A 93 -8.70 0.97 -22.52
C TRP A 93 -8.07 2.08 -21.68
N THR A 94 -8.87 3.03 -21.21
CA THR A 94 -8.38 4.10 -20.32
C THR A 94 -7.94 3.53 -18.97
N LEU A 95 -8.67 2.55 -18.43
CA LEU A 95 -8.28 1.87 -17.19
C LEU A 95 -7.00 1.05 -17.37
N ASP A 96 -6.84 0.33 -18.48
CA ASP A 96 -5.62 -0.43 -18.74
C ASP A 96 -4.39 0.50 -18.81
N ASP A 97 -4.49 1.64 -19.52
CA ASP A 97 -3.43 2.65 -19.57
C ASP A 97 -3.09 3.23 -18.18
N GLN A 98 -4.12 3.52 -17.37
CA GLN A 98 -3.90 3.95 -15.98
C GLN A 98 -3.17 2.90 -15.14
N VAL A 99 -3.48 1.61 -15.32
CA VAL A 99 -2.82 0.50 -14.61
C VAL A 99 -1.38 0.35 -15.08
N VAL A 100 -1.12 0.39 -16.39
CA VAL A 100 0.24 0.34 -16.95
C VAL A 100 1.08 1.51 -16.42
N GLY A 101 0.55 2.74 -16.46
CA GLY A 101 1.25 3.91 -15.92
C GLY A 101 1.47 3.84 -14.39
N LEU A 102 0.67 3.05 -13.68
CA LEU A 102 0.85 2.79 -12.26
C LEU A 102 1.95 1.77 -12.00
N GLU A 103 1.97 0.68 -12.75
CA GLU A 103 3.01 -0.34 -12.73
C GLU A 103 4.38 0.28 -13.04
N ASP A 104 4.45 1.15 -14.06
CA ASP A 104 5.66 1.91 -14.41
C ASP A 104 6.13 2.82 -13.28
N SER A 105 5.20 3.43 -12.53
CA SER A 105 5.55 4.33 -11.41
C SER A 105 6.03 3.59 -10.16
N ILE A 106 5.63 2.32 -9.98
CA ILE A 106 6.14 1.45 -8.92
C ILE A 106 7.47 0.82 -9.34
N GLY A 107 7.61 0.47 -10.62
CA GLY A 107 8.85 -0.04 -11.20
C GLY A 107 9.23 -1.47 -10.81
N VAL A 108 8.35 -2.19 -10.09
CA VAL A 108 8.59 -3.58 -9.63
C VAL A 108 8.01 -4.61 -10.59
N THR A 109 6.97 -4.26 -11.33
CA THR A 109 6.31 -5.14 -12.30
C THR A 109 6.10 -4.40 -13.60
N PHE A 110 6.25 -5.11 -14.73
CA PHE A 110 6.02 -4.55 -16.05
C PHE A 110 5.08 -5.49 -16.81
N SER A 111 3.88 -5.03 -17.16
CA SER A 111 2.94 -5.79 -17.99
C SER A 111 2.67 -5.04 -19.30
N GLY A 112 3.12 -5.61 -20.43
CA GLY A 112 2.88 -5.05 -21.76
C GLY A 112 3.97 -5.42 -22.78
N ARG A 113 3.59 -5.74 -24.02
CA ARG A 113 4.52 -6.08 -25.12
C ARG A 113 4.97 -4.82 -25.86
N LEU A 114 6.12 -4.23 -25.48
CA LEU A 114 7.05 -3.44 -26.35
C LEU A 114 8.06 -2.55 -25.60
N ARG A 115 8.38 -2.82 -24.33
CA ARG A 115 9.40 -2.09 -23.56
C ARG A 115 9.77 -2.96 -22.36
N ARG A 116 11.01 -3.24 -22.00
CA ARG A 116 12.36 -2.87 -22.43
C ARG A 116 13.25 -4.03 -21.98
N ASP A 117 14.36 -4.25 -22.65
CA ASP A 117 15.39 -5.22 -22.31
C ASP A 117 15.67 -5.25 -20.79
N VAL A 118 15.73 -6.42 -20.14
CA VAL A 118 15.92 -6.57 -18.68
C VAL A 118 17.17 -5.83 -18.18
N SER A 119 18.12 -5.57 -19.09
CA SER A 119 19.32 -4.74 -18.94
C SER A 119 19.08 -3.24 -18.73
N THR A 120 17.86 -2.73 -18.95
CA THR A 120 17.47 -1.33 -18.75
C THR A 120 16.54 -1.10 -17.55
N ALA A 121 16.22 -2.15 -16.80
CA ALA A 121 15.62 -1.98 -15.48
C ALA A 121 16.58 -1.12 -14.63
N PRO A 122 16.10 -0.06 -13.97
CA PRO A 122 16.98 0.79 -13.16
C PRO A 122 17.67 -0.06 -12.09
N GLN A 123 18.99 -0.26 -12.23
CA GLN A 123 19.80 -1.03 -11.27
C GLN A 123 19.77 -0.42 -9.86
N ASN A 124 19.41 0.85 -9.75
CA ASN A 124 19.16 1.56 -8.50
C ASN A 124 17.67 1.88 -8.39
N ILE A 125 16.88 0.94 -7.88
CA ILE A 125 15.54 1.26 -7.38
C ILE A 125 15.74 2.02 -6.07
N GLU A 126 15.93 3.34 -6.17
CA GLU A 126 15.82 4.20 -5.00
C GLU A 126 14.40 4.05 -4.44
N LEU A 127 14.29 3.70 -3.16
CA LEU A 127 12.98 3.58 -2.54
C LEU A 127 12.27 4.93 -2.64
N PRO A 128 10.99 4.97 -3.07
CA PRO A 128 10.28 6.22 -3.22
C PRO A 128 10.23 6.98 -1.90
N ASN A 129 10.41 8.30 -1.94
CA ASN A 129 10.28 9.14 -0.76
C ASN A 129 8.87 8.98 -0.13
N ARG A 130 8.74 9.23 1.17
CA ARG A 130 7.47 9.07 1.91
C ARG A 130 6.31 9.87 1.30
N SER A 131 6.58 11.04 0.72
CA SER A 131 5.60 11.85 -0.02
C SER A 131 5.12 11.18 -1.31
N ASP A 132 6.03 10.52 -2.01
CA ASP A 132 5.75 9.86 -3.29
C ASP A 132 5.03 8.53 -3.06
N MET A 133 5.39 7.81 -2.00
CA MET A 133 4.64 6.65 -1.51
C MET A 133 3.18 7.01 -1.22
N ARG A 134 2.91 8.11 -0.50
CA ARG A 134 1.53 8.54 -0.21
C ARG A 134 0.74 8.85 -1.49
N LYS A 135 1.33 9.59 -2.43
CA LYS A 135 0.68 9.91 -3.71
C LYS A 135 0.39 8.64 -4.51
N LEU A 136 1.34 7.72 -4.53
CA LEU A 136 1.21 6.44 -5.21
C LEU A 136 0.10 5.60 -4.60
N THR A 137 0.06 5.45 -3.27
CA THR A 137 -1.04 4.78 -2.54
C THR A 137 -2.40 5.37 -2.93
N MET A 138 -2.55 6.70 -2.89
CA MET A 138 -3.80 7.35 -3.25
C MET A 138 -4.19 7.06 -4.70
N ARG A 139 -3.24 7.14 -5.64
CA ARG A 139 -3.49 6.84 -7.05
C ARG A 139 -3.90 5.38 -7.26
N THR A 140 -3.20 4.42 -6.63
CA THR A 140 -3.50 2.98 -6.71
C THR A 140 -4.89 2.66 -6.18
N HIS A 141 -5.26 3.20 -5.02
CA HIS A 141 -6.61 3.00 -4.48
C HIS A 141 -7.70 3.69 -5.31
N THR A 142 -7.40 4.83 -5.93
CA THR A 142 -8.32 5.50 -6.85
C THR A 142 -8.59 4.63 -8.06
N VAL A 143 -7.54 4.16 -8.74
CA VAL A 143 -7.65 3.27 -9.91
C VAL A 143 -8.38 1.97 -9.55
N LEU A 144 -8.07 1.36 -8.39
CA LEU A 144 -8.79 0.18 -7.90
C LEU A 144 -10.30 0.44 -7.77
N THR A 145 -10.67 1.60 -7.21
CA THR A 145 -12.08 1.99 -7.07
C THR A 145 -12.74 2.19 -8.44
N GLU A 146 -12.02 2.77 -9.41
CA GLU A 146 -12.52 2.91 -10.78
C GLU A 146 -12.75 1.56 -11.45
N ILE A 147 -11.85 0.58 -11.25
CA ILE A 147 -11.97 -0.79 -11.75
C ILE A 147 -13.14 -1.52 -11.08
N ILE A 148 -13.31 -1.41 -9.76
CA ILE A 148 -14.45 -2.02 -9.05
C ILE A 148 -15.78 -1.51 -9.61
N PHE A 149 -15.85 -0.19 -9.85
CA PHE A 149 -17.02 0.40 -10.48
C PHE A 149 -17.21 -0.16 -11.91
N PHE A 150 -16.14 -0.26 -12.69
CA PHE A 150 -16.20 -0.81 -14.04
C PHE A 150 -16.69 -2.27 -14.05
N SER A 151 -16.25 -3.10 -13.10
CA SER A 151 -16.78 -4.46 -12.93
C SER A 151 -18.31 -4.44 -12.77
N ARG A 152 -18.86 -3.50 -11.98
CA ARG A 152 -20.32 -3.36 -11.82
C ARG A 152 -21.03 -2.97 -13.12
N VAL A 153 -20.41 -2.13 -13.94
CA VAL A 153 -20.93 -1.76 -15.27
C VAL A 153 -20.98 -2.97 -16.19
N VAL A 154 -19.92 -3.76 -16.22
CA VAL A 154 -19.86 -4.95 -17.08
C VAL A 154 -20.85 -6.03 -16.60
N THR A 155 -21.03 -6.21 -15.28
CA THR A 155 -22.09 -7.07 -14.74
C THR A 155 -23.47 -6.60 -15.18
N PHE A 156 -23.76 -5.29 -15.09
CA PHE A 156 -25.01 -4.74 -15.60
C PHE A 156 -25.20 -5.01 -17.09
N ASN A 157 -24.15 -4.87 -17.92
CA ASN A 157 -24.25 -5.14 -19.37
C ASN A 157 -24.66 -6.58 -19.66
N ARG A 158 -24.03 -7.53 -18.97
CA ARG A 158 -24.36 -8.95 -19.09
C ARG A 158 -25.80 -9.23 -18.65
N ASP A 159 -26.17 -8.75 -17.48
CA ASP A 159 -27.50 -9.01 -16.91
C ASP A 159 -28.60 -8.32 -17.74
N CYS A 160 -28.33 -7.14 -18.30
CA CYS A 160 -29.23 -6.45 -19.21
C CYS A 160 -29.36 -7.20 -20.54
N ALA A 161 -28.27 -7.70 -21.13
CA ALA A 161 -28.31 -8.52 -22.34
C ALA A 161 -29.13 -9.81 -22.12
N ALA A 162 -28.91 -10.51 -21.01
CA ALA A 162 -29.68 -11.69 -20.62
C ALA A 162 -31.17 -11.36 -20.41
N TYR A 163 -31.48 -10.22 -19.78
CA TYR A 163 -32.85 -9.73 -19.65
C TYR A 163 -33.51 -9.47 -21.01
N LEU A 164 -32.79 -8.89 -21.97
CA LEU A 164 -33.32 -8.66 -23.33
C LEU A 164 -33.58 -9.96 -24.08
N LEU A 165 -32.72 -10.98 -23.93
CA LEU A 165 -32.93 -12.30 -24.51
C LEU A 165 -34.21 -12.94 -23.97
N LYS A 166 -34.33 -13.00 -22.63
CA LYS A 166 -35.52 -13.54 -21.96
C LYS A 166 -36.79 -12.79 -22.37
N THR A 167 -36.74 -11.47 -22.39
CA THR A 167 -37.87 -10.62 -22.79
C THR A 167 -38.26 -10.84 -24.24
N GLY A 168 -37.29 -11.08 -25.13
CA GLY A 168 -37.54 -11.39 -26.54
C GLY A 168 -38.31 -12.69 -26.72
N ASP A 169 -37.93 -13.72 -25.98
CA ASP A 169 -38.61 -15.01 -26.01
C ASP A 169 -40.03 -14.90 -25.47
N GLU A 170 -40.23 -14.24 -24.33
CA GLU A 170 -41.56 -13.98 -23.75
C GLU A 170 -42.47 -13.17 -24.69
N MET A 171 -41.92 -12.15 -25.36
CA MET A 171 -42.66 -11.32 -26.32
C MET A 171 -43.01 -12.08 -27.59
N SER A 172 -42.17 -13.00 -28.06
CA SER A 172 -42.40 -13.77 -29.28
C SER A 172 -43.76 -14.51 -29.25
N HIS A 173 -44.13 -15.03 -28.08
CA HIS A 173 -45.40 -15.71 -27.84
C HIS A 173 -46.60 -14.77 -27.81
N ARG A 174 -46.40 -13.49 -27.43
CA ARG A 174 -47.45 -12.48 -27.32
C ARG A 174 -47.72 -11.70 -28.61
N ILE A 175 -46.78 -11.72 -29.57
CA ILE A 175 -46.95 -11.08 -30.88
C ILE A 175 -47.98 -11.86 -31.71
N PRO A 176 -48.94 -11.19 -32.39
CA PRO A 176 -49.90 -11.87 -33.27
C PRO A 176 -49.22 -12.69 -34.39
N PRO A 177 -49.78 -13.84 -34.78
CA PRO A 177 -49.13 -14.76 -35.73
C PRO A 177 -48.82 -14.11 -37.09
N GLN A 178 -49.69 -13.22 -37.58
CA GLN A 178 -49.44 -12.52 -38.86
C GLN A 178 -48.18 -11.64 -38.81
N ARG A 179 -47.93 -10.96 -37.67
CA ARG A 179 -46.73 -10.12 -37.48
C ARG A 179 -45.51 -10.91 -37.08
N ARG A 180 -45.69 -12.05 -36.42
CA ARG A 180 -44.58 -12.91 -36.00
C ARG A 180 -43.75 -13.38 -37.20
N ALA A 181 -44.41 -13.71 -38.32
CA ALA A 181 -43.72 -14.09 -39.55
C ALA A 181 -42.90 -12.94 -40.16
N SER A 182 -43.46 -11.72 -40.21
CA SER A 182 -42.75 -10.56 -40.76
C SER A 182 -41.59 -10.09 -39.87
N LEU A 183 -41.69 -10.30 -38.56
CA LEU A 183 -40.63 -9.95 -37.60
C LEU A 183 -39.57 -11.03 -37.41
N PHE A 184 -39.73 -12.22 -38.01
CA PHE A 184 -38.84 -13.36 -37.76
C PHE A 184 -37.35 -13.05 -37.96
N HIS A 185 -37.00 -12.41 -39.08
CA HIS A 185 -35.62 -12.01 -39.36
C HIS A 185 -35.10 -10.95 -38.38
N ALA A 186 -35.92 -9.93 -38.08
CA ALA A 186 -35.59 -8.88 -37.12
C ALA A 186 -35.39 -9.43 -35.70
N SER A 187 -36.24 -10.35 -35.27
CA SER A 187 -36.11 -11.03 -33.98
C SER A 187 -34.82 -11.85 -33.92
N ARG A 188 -34.48 -12.59 -34.97
CA ARG A 188 -33.24 -13.38 -35.04
C ARG A 188 -31.99 -12.50 -34.99
N GLU A 189 -31.98 -11.39 -35.71
CA GLU A 189 -30.85 -10.44 -35.73
C GLU A 189 -30.65 -9.77 -34.36
N LEU A 190 -31.73 -9.29 -33.74
CA LEU A 190 -31.67 -8.66 -32.43
C LEU A 190 -31.31 -9.66 -31.33
N GLN A 191 -31.80 -10.90 -31.39
CA GLN A 191 -31.35 -11.96 -30.49
C GLN A 191 -29.86 -12.28 -30.67
N GLY A 192 -29.37 -12.34 -31.92
CA GLY A 192 -27.94 -12.52 -32.21
C GLY A 192 -27.09 -11.39 -31.62
N THR A 193 -27.55 -10.15 -31.76
CA THR A 193 -26.89 -8.96 -31.20
C THR A 193 -26.88 -9.01 -29.67
N ALA A 194 -27.98 -9.37 -29.02
CA ALA A 194 -28.06 -9.52 -27.57
C ALA A 194 -27.15 -10.65 -27.05
N LYS A 195 -27.08 -11.80 -27.72
CA LYS A 195 -26.14 -12.88 -27.39
C LYS A 195 -24.68 -12.45 -27.52
N TYR A 196 -24.34 -11.72 -28.58
CA TYR A 196 -23.02 -11.15 -28.76
C TYR A 196 -22.67 -10.18 -27.62
N MET A 197 -23.62 -9.32 -27.23
CA MET A 197 -23.45 -8.39 -26.11
C MET A 197 -23.25 -9.11 -24.76
N GLU A 198 -23.97 -10.20 -24.52
CA GLU A 198 -23.79 -11.04 -23.33
C GLU A 198 -22.39 -11.68 -23.29
N PHE A 199 -21.96 -12.26 -24.41
CA PHE A 199 -20.65 -12.89 -24.54
C PHE A 199 -19.51 -11.87 -24.39
N SER A 200 -19.59 -10.74 -25.10
CA SER A 200 -18.61 -9.64 -25.01
C SER A 200 -18.53 -9.09 -23.59
N SER A 201 -19.66 -8.96 -22.88
CA SER A 201 -19.67 -8.55 -21.48
C SER A 201 -18.95 -9.57 -20.59
N THR A 202 -19.13 -10.86 -20.83
CA THR A 202 -18.42 -11.92 -20.09
C THR A 202 -16.91 -11.82 -20.31
N SER A 203 -16.46 -11.54 -21.53
CA SER A 203 -15.03 -11.29 -21.82
C SER A 203 -14.49 -10.05 -21.07
N MET A 204 -15.24 -8.95 -21.06
CA MET A 204 -14.88 -7.74 -20.31
C MET A 204 -14.82 -7.97 -18.78
N GLN A 205 -15.57 -8.94 -18.23
CA GLN A 205 -15.45 -9.31 -16.82
C GLN A 205 -14.07 -9.90 -16.51
N GLY A 206 -13.54 -10.74 -17.41
CA GLY A 206 -12.18 -11.28 -17.30
C GLY A 206 -11.10 -10.20 -17.36
N LEU A 207 -11.27 -9.20 -18.24
CA LEU A 207 -10.38 -8.03 -18.26
C LEU A 207 -10.44 -7.25 -16.95
N ALA A 208 -11.65 -6.94 -16.46
CA ALA A 208 -11.82 -6.20 -15.20
C ALA A 208 -11.24 -6.95 -13.99
N SER A 209 -11.38 -8.27 -13.92
CA SER A 209 -10.78 -9.08 -12.85
C SER A 209 -9.27 -9.09 -12.94
N ASN A 210 -8.70 -9.22 -14.14
CA ASN A 210 -7.25 -9.18 -14.34
C ASN A 210 -6.65 -7.82 -13.95
N LEU A 211 -7.25 -6.70 -14.38
CA LEU A 211 -6.82 -5.36 -13.97
C LEU A 211 -6.90 -5.18 -12.46
N LYS A 212 -7.96 -5.69 -11.83
CA LYS A 212 -8.11 -5.66 -10.37
C LYS A 212 -6.98 -6.42 -9.68
N GLU A 213 -6.68 -7.64 -10.12
CA GLU A 213 -5.60 -8.47 -9.57
C GLU A 213 -4.23 -7.80 -9.72
N ARG A 214 -3.94 -7.21 -10.89
CA ARG A 214 -2.72 -6.43 -11.13
C ARG A 214 -2.57 -5.29 -10.14
N VAL A 215 -3.61 -4.49 -9.95
CA VAL A 215 -3.61 -3.37 -9.00
C VAL A 215 -3.50 -3.86 -7.55
N LEU A 216 -4.14 -4.97 -7.18
CA LEU A 216 -3.99 -5.54 -5.84
C LEU A 216 -2.55 -6.03 -5.57
N SER A 217 -1.90 -6.62 -6.57
CA SER A 217 -0.48 -6.99 -6.49
C SER A 217 0.40 -5.75 -6.27
N GLN A 218 0.12 -4.65 -6.98
CA GLN A 218 0.82 -3.38 -6.76
C GLN A 218 0.66 -2.83 -5.34
N ILE A 219 -0.53 -2.96 -4.75
CA ILE A 219 -0.79 -2.56 -3.36
C ILE A 219 0.08 -3.39 -2.40
N GLN A 220 0.20 -4.71 -2.63
CA GLN A 220 1.05 -5.58 -1.80
C GLN A 220 2.53 -5.21 -1.89
N VAL A 221 3.01 -4.90 -3.10
CA VAL A 221 4.38 -4.39 -3.31
C VAL A 221 4.60 -3.10 -2.53
N LEU A 222 3.66 -2.15 -2.62
CA LEU A 222 3.75 -0.87 -1.94
C LEU A 222 3.83 -1.01 -0.41
N TYR A 223 3.04 -1.91 0.17
CA TYR A 223 3.11 -2.22 1.60
C TYR A 223 4.45 -2.86 1.99
N SER A 224 4.97 -3.76 1.15
CA SER A 224 6.26 -4.42 1.38
C SER A 224 7.42 -3.41 1.38
N ILE A 225 7.41 -2.46 0.43
CA ILE A 225 8.40 -1.37 0.37
C ILE A 225 8.28 -0.47 1.61
N SER A 226 7.06 -0.14 2.04
CA SER A 226 6.84 0.66 3.26
C SER A 226 7.43 -0.03 4.49
N ALA A 227 7.12 -1.33 4.68
CA ALA A 227 7.63 -2.11 5.80
C ALA A 227 9.16 -2.22 5.79
N GLN A 228 9.78 -2.42 4.61
CA GLN A 228 11.23 -2.43 4.47
C GLN A 228 11.87 -1.08 4.84
N THR A 229 11.21 0.03 4.49
CA THR A 229 11.67 1.38 4.84
C THR A 229 11.65 1.58 6.35
N ASP A 230 10.56 1.20 7.01
CA ASP A 230 10.40 1.31 8.46
C ASP A 230 11.38 0.40 9.22
N ASN A 231 11.61 -0.82 8.73
CA ASN A 231 12.61 -1.74 9.28
C ASN A 231 14.03 -1.19 9.15
N ARG A 232 14.39 -0.62 7.98
CA ARG A 232 15.71 0.02 7.78
C ARG A 232 15.89 1.23 8.69
N LEU A 233 14.85 2.04 8.89
CA LEU A 233 14.89 3.18 9.79
C LEU A 233 15.05 2.72 11.25
N SER A 234 14.32 1.69 11.65
CA SER A 234 14.43 1.08 12.99
C SER A 234 15.82 0.49 13.23
N ALA A 235 16.39 -0.20 12.25
CA ALA A 235 17.77 -0.70 12.32
C ALA A 235 18.78 0.43 12.46
N ARG A 236 18.62 1.54 11.70
CA ARG A 236 19.49 2.72 11.84
C ARG A 236 19.37 3.36 13.22
N ILE A 237 18.15 3.46 13.75
CA ILE A 237 17.91 3.95 15.12
C ILE A 237 18.58 3.03 16.14
N ALA A 238 18.46 1.70 16.01
CA ALA A 238 19.11 0.76 16.91
C ALA A 238 20.64 0.91 16.89
N VAL A 239 21.23 1.08 15.70
CA VAL A 239 22.68 1.34 15.56
C VAL A 239 23.08 2.68 16.17
N SER A 240 22.32 3.76 15.96
CA SER A 240 22.61 5.05 16.61
C SER A 240 22.46 4.99 18.13
N SER A 241 21.42 4.31 18.63
CA SER A 241 21.23 4.07 20.07
C SER A 241 22.36 3.24 20.66
N GLY A 242 22.91 2.29 19.91
CA GLY A 242 24.12 1.55 20.29
C GLY A 242 25.34 2.47 20.45
N ARG A 243 25.51 3.47 19.57
CA ARG A 243 26.56 4.48 19.72
C ARG A 243 26.32 5.40 20.92
N ASP A 244 25.08 5.84 21.14
CA ASP A 244 24.71 6.63 22.31
C ASP A 244 24.95 5.84 23.61
N SER A 245 24.82 4.52 23.57
CA SER A 245 25.16 3.65 24.71
C SER A 245 26.65 3.74 25.07
N THR A 246 27.56 3.96 24.12
CA THR A 246 28.99 4.17 24.44
C THR A 246 29.21 5.50 25.19
N ALA A 247 28.49 6.56 24.81
CA ALA A 247 28.50 7.82 25.55
C ALA A 247 27.92 7.63 26.97
N MET A 248 26.84 6.86 27.11
CA MET A 248 26.27 6.53 28.42
C MET A 248 27.25 5.72 29.29
N LYS A 249 27.93 4.73 28.70
CA LYS A 249 28.97 3.92 29.39
C LYS A 249 30.15 4.78 29.84
N THR A 250 30.60 5.74 29.03
CA THR A 250 31.72 6.63 29.39
C THR A 250 31.36 7.60 30.51
N LEU A 251 30.15 8.16 30.51
CA LEU A 251 29.68 8.97 31.65
C LEU A 251 29.59 8.14 32.93
N ALA A 252 29.04 6.94 32.87
CA ALA A 252 28.97 6.03 34.02
C ALA A 252 30.37 5.66 34.54
N PHE A 253 31.34 5.47 33.66
CA PHE A 253 32.72 5.24 34.05
C PHE A 253 33.33 6.46 34.76
N ILE A 254 33.13 7.67 34.22
CA ILE A 254 33.63 8.91 34.82
C ILE A 254 33.03 9.13 36.21
N THR A 255 31.72 8.94 36.37
CA THR A 255 31.06 9.08 37.68
C THR A 255 31.57 8.04 38.68
N ALA A 256 31.71 6.78 38.28
CA ALA A 256 32.28 5.73 39.13
C ALA A 256 33.72 6.03 39.56
N PHE A 257 34.51 6.70 38.73
CA PHE A 257 35.88 7.12 39.06
C PHE A 257 35.93 8.24 40.10
N PHE A 258 35.05 9.24 39.98
CA PHE A 258 35.06 10.41 40.88
C PHE A 258 34.34 10.17 42.21
N LEU A 259 33.37 9.27 42.27
CA LEU A 259 32.54 9.02 43.45
C LEU A 259 33.34 8.59 44.72
N PRO A 260 34.39 7.74 44.64
CA PRO A 260 35.25 7.42 45.78
C PRO A 260 36.06 8.63 46.26
N GLY A 261 36.57 9.42 45.32
CA GLY A 261 37.38 10.61 45.62
C GLY A 261 36.56 11.71 46.30
N THR A 262 35.36 11.97 45.81
CA THR A 262 34.44 12.93 46.43
C THR A 262 33.98 12.46 47.80
N TYR A 263 33.63 11.19 47.98
CA TYR A 263 33.24 10.62 49.29
C TYR A 263 34.33 10.80 50.35
N ILE A 264 35.58 10.52 49.98
CA ILE A 264 36.71 10.69 50.88
C ILE A 264 36.94 12.17 51.18
N ALA A 265 36.87 13.05 50.17
CA ALA A 265 36.99 14.49 50.37
C ALA A 265 35.91 15.05 51.32
N THR A 266 34.67 14.58 51.24
CA THR A 266 33.62 14.95 52.22
C THR A 266 33.92 14.41 53.61
N LEU A 267 34.36 13.16 53.76
CA LEU A 267 34.76 12.61 55.06
C LEU A 267 35.88 13.43 55.72
N PHE A 268 36.85 13.88 54.93
CA PHE A 268 37.91 14.77 55.41
C PHE A 268 37.38 16.18 55.73
N SER A 269 36.41 16.69 54.97
CA SER A 269 35.77 17.99 55.22
C SER A 269 34.84 18.00 56.44
N MET A 270 34.29 16.85 56.84
CA MET A 270 33.41 16.70 58.00
C MET A 270 34.17 16.61 59.34
N GLY A 271 35.48 16.86 59.34
CA GLY A 271 36.25 17.11 60.57
C GLY A 271 36.75 15.87 61.32
N MET A 272 36.66 14.66 60.73
CA MET A 272 37.13 13.42 61.39
C MET A 272 38.65 13.35 61.61
N PHE A 273 39.43 14.21 60.95
CA PHE A 273 40.85 14.39 61.23
C PHE A 273 41.06 15.78 61.82
N GLU A 274 41.27 15.85 63.13
CA GLU A 274 41.73 17.04 63.82
C GLU A 274 43.14 17.39 63.28
N TRP A 275 43.23 18.24 62.26
CA TRP A 275 44.48 18.78 61.71
C TRP A 275 45.03 19.94 62.55
N GLN A 276 44.47 20.17 63.74
CA GLN A 276 45.06 21.07 64.71
C GLN A 276 46.34 20.42 65.22
N ALA A 277 47.47 20.88 64.68
CA ALA A 277 48.73 20.83 65.40
C ALA A 277 48.41 21.22 66.84
N SER A 278 48.64 20.30 67.79
CA SER A 278 48.49 20.54 69.21
C SER A 278 49.43 21.68 69.59
N LEU A 279 48.94 22.91 69.42
CA LEU A 279 49.56 24.16 69.82
C LEU A 279 48.62 24.79 70.84
N SER A 280 48.49 24.09 71.97
CA SER A 280 48.30 24.72 73.27
C SER A 280 49.62 24.51 74.04
N SER A 281 50.47 25.53 73.92
CA SER A 281 51.80 25.80 74.51
C SER A 281 51.84 25.75 76.06
N PRO A 282 52.99 25.95 76.76
CA PRO A 282 54.33 26.29 76.27
C PRO A 282 55.50 25.45 76.85
N SER A 283 56.56 25.24 76.07
CA SER A 283 57.90 25.65 76.50
C SER A 283 58.88 25.64 75.35
N SER A 284 59.53 26.80 75.21
CA SER A 284 60.79 27.06 74.51
C SER A 284 60.94 26.63 73.05
N SER A 285 60.80 27.66 72.22
CA SER A 285 61.79 28.14 71.26
C SER A 285 61.89 27.52 69.87
N THR A 286 61.92 28.47 68.94
CA THR A 286 62.64 28.51 67.67
C THR A 286 61.86 28.07 66.43
N THR A 287 61.42 29.09 65.70
CA THR A 287 61.69 29.32 64.27
C THR A 287 61.81 28.08 63.40
N SER A 288 60.74 27.76 62.67
CA SER A 288 60.83 27.33 61.27
C SER A 288 59.43 27.15 60.73
N SER A 289 59.10 27.94 59.72
CA SER A 289 58.12 27.70 58.65
C SER A 289 57.46 26.33 58.73
N SER A 290 56.34 26.22 59.45
CA SER A 290 55.56 25.00 59.47
C SER A 290 54.92 24.86 58.10
N SER A 291 55.58 24.07 57.25
CA SER A 291 54.95 23.46 56.09
C SER A 291 53.67 22.80 56.59
N VAL A 292 52.52 23.39 56.23
CA VAL A 292 51.17 22.95 56.62
C VAL A 292 50.79 21.72 55.80
N LEU A 293 51.67 20.72 55.80
CA LEU A 293 51.46 19.40 55.22
C LEU A 293 51.81 18.41 56.34
N SER A 294 50.83 18.17 57.21
CA SER A 294 50.97 17.20 58.29
C SER A 294 51.26 15.81 57.73
N SER A 295 52.16 15.10 58.41
CA SER A 295 52.70 13.76 58.07
C SER A 295 51.62 12.68 57.82
N LYS A 296 50.36 12.96 58.17
CA LYS A 296 49.21 12.07 57.93
C LYS A 296 48.61 12.16 56.52
N PHE A 297 49.15 12.99 55.63
CA PHE A 297 48.72 13.07 54.21
C PHE A 297 48.80 11.71 53.49
N TRP A 298 49.68 10.80 53.93
CA TRP A 298 49.78 9.46 53.37
C TRP A 298 48.52 8.60 53.59
N ILE A 299 47.75 8.84 54.66
CA ILE A 299 46.52 8.09 54.96
C ILE A 299 45.45 8.30 53.88
N TYR A 300 45.41 9.50 53.28
CA TYR A 300 44.51 9.82 52.16
C TYR A 300 44.79 8.90 50.98
N TRP A 301 46.06 8.76 50.58
CA TRP A 301 46.45 7.89 49.48
C TRP A 301 46.27 6.41 49.82
N ALA A 302 46.54 6.02 51.07
CA ALA A 302 46.37 4.66 51.56
C ALA A 302 44.90 4.19 51.58
N THR A 303 43.93 5.09 51.75
CA THR A 303 42.50 4.75 51.72
C THR A 303 41.85 4.97 50.35
N THR A 304 42.25 6.02 49.63
CA THR A 304 41.64 6.37 48.34
C THR A 304 41.99 5.38 47.25
N ILE A 305 43.27 4.98 47.12
CA ILE A 305 43.71 4.08 46.05
C ILE A 305 42.99 2.72 46.12
N PRO A 306 42.91 2.03 47.28
CA PRO A 306 42.20 0.75 47.37
C PRO A 306 40.70 0.87 47.12
N LEU A 307 40.07 1.97 47.56
CA LEU A 307 38.64 2.19 47.36
C LEU A 307 38.32 2.42 45.88
N THR A 308 39.13 3.21 45.17
CA THR A 308 39.00 3.39 43.72
C THR A 308 39.22 2.08 42.97
N ILE A 309 40.21 1.28 43.36
CA ILE A 309 40.44 -0.06 42.79
C ILE A 309 39.22 -0.96 43.05
N ALA A 310 38.68 -0.97 44.28
CA ALA A 310 37.51 -1.79 44.62
C ALA A 310 36.29 -1.42 43.76
N VAL A 311 36.01 -0.13 43.57
CA VAL A 311 34.89 0.32 42.73
C VAL A 311 35.08 -0.06 41.26
N ILE A 312 36.29 0.10 40.71
CA ILE A 312 36.59 -0.30 39.33
C ILE A 312 36.46 -1.82 39.15
N VAL A 313 36.96 -2.61 40.11
CA VAL A 313 36.89 -4.08 40.08
C VAL A 313 35.44 -4.54 40.21
N SER A 314 34.64 -3.97 41.12
CA SER A 314 33.22 -4.28 41.25
C SER A 314 32.45 -3.95 39.97
N TRP A 315 32.70 -2.81 39.34
CA TRP A 315 32.10 -2.44 38.05
C TRP A 315 32.47 -3.42 36.94
N ARG A 316 33.76 -3.76 36.81
CA ARG A 316 34.26 -4.72 35.82
C ARG A 316 33.66 -6.10 36.02
N LEU A 317 33.57 -6.58 37.26
CA LEU A 317 32.97 -7.88 37.58
C LEU A 317 31.46 -7.90 37.28
N TRP A 318 30.75 -6.81 37.58
CA TRP A 318 29.33 -6.70 37.25
C TRP A 318 29.12 -6.70 35.73
N TRP A 319 29.90 -5.91 35.00
CA TRP A 319 29.86 -5.84 33.54
C TRP A 319 30.09 -7.21 32.87
N VAL A 320 31.14 -7.92 33.29
CA VAL A 320 31.49 -9.23 32.72
C VAL A 320 30.41 -10.29 33.02
N ARG A 321 29.81 -10.24 34.22
CA ARG A 321 28.71 -11.15 34.57
C ARG A 321 27.45 -10.88 33.76
N GLU A 322 27.11 -9.62 33.58
CA GLU A 322 25.94 -9.20 32.82
C GLU A 322 26.09 -9.59 31.33
N ASP A 323 27.27 -9.37 30.75
CA ASP A 323 27.59 -9.73 29.36
C ASP A 323 27.54 -11.25 29.10
N GLN A 324 28.00 -12.06 30.07
CA GLN A 324 27.88 -13.53 30.02
C GLN A 324 26.42 -14.00 30.10
N ALA A 325 25.56 -13.31 30.87
CA ALA A 325 24.15 -13.66 30.97
C ALA A 325 23.39 -13.34 29.66
N TYR A 326 23.67 -12.22 29.02
CA TYR A 326 23.07 -11.86 27.73
C TYR A 326 23.51 -12.80 26.59
N THR A 327 24.80 -13.15 26.52
CA THR A 327 25.31 -14.06 25.48
C THR A 327 24.80 -15.50 25.62
N ALA A 328 24.59 -15.98 26.85
CA ALA A 328 23.98 -17.28 27.10
C ALA A 328 22.50 -17.35 26.66
N GLN A 329 21.74 -16.26 26.84
CA GLN A 329 20.35 -16.18 26.39
C GLN A 329 20.26 -16.17 24.86
N LEU A 330 21.11 -15.40 24.18
CA LEU A 330 21.18 -15.35 22.71
C LEU A 330 21.57 -16.69 22.09
N ALA A 331 22.54 -17.40 22.67
CA ALA A 331 22.95 -18.73 22.21
C ALA A 331 21.80 -19.76 22.32
N GLY A 332 21.07 -19.74 23.45
CA GLY A 332 19.91 -20.63 23.63
C GLY A 332 18.76 -20.33 22.66
N GLU A 333 18.55 -19.07 22.29
CA GLU A 333 17.52 -18.68 21.34
C GLU A 333 17.90 -19.04 19.89
N MET A 334 19.19 -18.92 19.52
CA MET A 334 19.71 -19.38 18.22
C MET A 334 19.62 -20.90 18.06
N ASP A 335 20.01 -21.67 19.07
CA ASP A 335 19.87 -23.14 19.06
C ASP A 335 18.40 -23.55 18.94
N GLY A 336 17.50 -22.80 19.58
CA GLY A 336 16.05 -23.00 19.46
C GLY A 336 15.48 -22.68 18.08
N MET A 337 16.03 -21.68 17.37
CA MET A 337 15.67 -21.37 15.99
C MET A 337 16.20 -22.42 15.00
N VAL A 338 17.45 -22.87 15.17
CA VAL A 338 18.07 -23.92 14.35
C VAL A 338 17.36 -25.25 14.52
N ALA A 339 16.98 -25.63 15.76
CA ALA A 339 16.23 -26.86 16.02
C ALA A 339 14.79 -26.84 15.49
N LYS A 340 14.25 -25.67 15.13
CA LYS A 340 12.90 -25.52 14.57
C LYS A 340 12.89 -25.55 13.05
N ASP A 341 14.06 -25.53 12.42
CA ASP A 341 14.23 -25.32 10.98
C ASP A 341 14.83 -26.56 10.27
N ASP A 342 14.34 -27.75 10.62
CA ASP A 342 14.62 -29.02 9.90
C ASP A 342 13.79 -29.12 8.59
N GLY A 343 13.82 -28.07 7.77
CA GLY A 343 13.34 -28.03 6.39
C GLY A 343 14.51 -27.82 5.40
N PRO A 344 14.42 -28.27 4.12
CA PRO A 344 15.60 -28.51 3.32
C PRO A 344 16.34 -27.21 2.94
N ASN A 345 17.61 -27.15 3.37
CA ASN A 345 18.72 -26.36 2.84
C ASN A 345 18.40 -24.95 2.32
N TYR A 346 18.61 -23.95 3.17
CA TYR A 346 19.21 -22.70 2.73
C TYR A 346 20.56 -22.55 3.42
N MET A 347 21.64 -22.69 2.65
CA MET A 347 22.99 -22.35 3.10
C MET A 347 23.02 -20.84 3.40
N LEU A 348 22.81 -20.47 4.66
CA LEU A 348 23.17 -19.15 5.16
C LEU A 348 24.69 -19.01 5.02
N HIS A 349 25.08 -18.06 4.18
CA HIS A 349 26.48 -17.78 3.88
C HIS A 349 27.22 -17.44 5.18
N GLU A 350 28.27 -18.20 5.48
CA GLU A 350 29.25 -18.02 6.56
C GLU A 350 29.79 -16.58 6.74
N ARG A 351 29.57 -15.72 5.74
CA ARG A 351 29.94 -14.29 5.73
C ARG A 351 29.08 -13.45 6.67
N ASP A 352 27.83 -13.85 6.94
CA ASP A 352 26.92 -13.12 7.82
C ASP A 352 27.14 -13.42 9.31
N LEU A 353 27.96 -14.41 9.66
CA LEU A 353 28.35 -14.67 11.05
C LEU A 353 29.67 -13.99 11.44
N ALA A 354 30.40 -13.45 10.47
CA ALA A 354 31.70 -12.83 10.69
C ALA A 354 31.62 -11.43 11.33
N TRP A 355 30.49 -10.72 11.20
CA TRP A 355 30.31 -9.39 11.82
C TRP A 355 30.04 -9.48 13.32
N LEU A 356 29.41 -10.55 13.81
CA LEU A 356 29.14 -10.77 15.24
C LEU A 356 30.39 -11.09 16.07
N ARG A 357 31.43 -11.68 15.45
CA ARG A 357 32.69 -12.01 16.15
C ARG A 357 33.64 -10.81 16.32
N ARG A 358 33.39 -9.70 15.61
CA ARG A 358 34.31 -8.55 15.57
C ARG A 358 34.06 -7.50 16.66
N ASP A 359 32.87 -7.49 17.26
CA ASP A 359 32.49 -6.50 18.28
C ASP A 359 32.80 -6.92 19.73
N THR A 360 33.30 -8.14 19.96
CA THR A 360 33.67 -8.64 21.32
C THR A 360 35.12 -8.37 21.71
N SER A 361 35.88 -7.66 20.88
CA SER A 361 37.28 -7.34 21.15
C SER A 361 37.54 -5.84 21.12
N HIS A 362 36.92 -5.06 22.00
CA HIS A 362 37.45 -3.76 22.46
C HIS A 362 36.94 -3.36 23.85
#